data_AF-A0A383CV66-F1
#
_entry.id   AF-A0A383CV66-F1
#
_cell.length_a   1.000
_cell.length_b   1.000
_cell.length_c   1.000
_cell.angle_alpha   90.00
_cell.angle_beta   90.00
_cell.angle_gamma   90.00
#
_symmetry.space_group_name_H-M   'P 1'
#
loop_
_entity.id
_entity.type
_entity.pdbx_description
1 polymer ?
#
loop_
_entity_poly.entity_id
_entity_poly.type
_entity_poly.pdbx_seq_one_letter_code
_entity_poly.pdbx_strand_id
1 'polypeptide(L)' 'MGIKKQKPITGGMRDSSVDDFSDITTGSPFKPLLAPLTKKGGRNNRGKITVRHRGGGHKQRY' A
#
# COMPACT_ATOMS: atom_id res chain seq x y z
N MET A 1 -12.80 -12.14 -4.28
CA MET A 1 -12.33 -11.49 -3.05
C MET A 1 -12.71 -12.30 -1.84
N GLY A 2 -11.77 -13.11 -1.36
CA GLY A 2 -11.85 -13.89 -0.13
C GLY A 2 -10.76 -13.47 0.85
N ILE A 3 -11.00 -13.70 2.14
CA ILE A 3 -10.02 -13.41 3.18
C ILE A 3 -9.21 -14.67 3.47
N LYS A 4 -7.90 -14.62 3.20
CA LYS A 4 -6.95 -15.67 3.58
C LYS A 4 -6.36 -15.37 4.95
N LYS A 5 -6.76 -16.15 5.95
CA LYS A 5 -6.11 -16.14 7.29
C LYS A 5 -4.73 -16.78 7.20
N GLN A 6 -3.72 -16.13 7.77
CA GLN A 6 -2.35 -16.66 7.77
C GLN A 6 -2.18 -17.76 8.83
N LYS A 7 -1.29 -18.73 8.58
CA LYS A 7 -0.91 -19.71 9.59
C LYS A 7 -0.04 -19.02 10.65
N PRO A 8 -0.28 -19.21 11.96
CA PRO A 8 0.43 -18.51 13.03
C PRO A 8 1.83 -19.11 13.29
N ILE A 9 2.74 -18.99 12.31
CA ILE A 9 4.12 -19.50 12.42
C ILE A 9 4.98 -18.56 13.29
N THR A 10 4.74 -17.25 13.21
CA THR A 10 5.44 -16.22 13.99
C THR A 10 4.45 -15.37 14.79
N GLY A 11 4.92 -14.65 15.80
CA GLY A 11 4.06 -13.81 16.66
C GLY A 11 3.26 -12.76 15.89
N GLY A 12 3.87 -12.13 14.87
CA GLY A 12 3.21 -11.12 14.04
C GLY A 12 2.18 -11.69 13.05
N MET A 13 2.14 -13.00 12.84
CA MET A 13 1.23 -13.67 11.90
C MET A 13 -0.05 -14.22 12.55
N ARG A 14 -0.23 -14.06 13.87
CA ARG A 14 -1.33 -14.71 14.61
C ARG A 14 -2.71 -14.18 14.23
N ASP A 15 -2.83 -12.87 14.16
CA ASP A 15 -4.09 -12.18 13.86
C ASP A 15 -4.08 -11.56 12.44
N SER A 16 -3.05 -11.86 11.64
CA SER A 16 -2.92 -11.31 10.29
C SER A 16 -3.80 -12.07 9.29
N SER A 17 -4.41 -11.29 8.41
CA SER A 17 -5.13 -11.80 7.25
C SER A 17 -4.77 -10.96 6.03
N VAL A 18 -4.86 -11.58 4.86
CA VAL A 18 -4.59 -10.93 3.57
C VAL A 18 -5.74 -11.24 2.63
N ASP A 19 -5.92 -10.38 1.63
CA ASP A 19 -6.82 -10.68 0.51
C ASP A 19 -6.26 -11.84 -0.32
N ASP A 20 -7.15 -12.63 -0.91
CA ASP A 20 -6.80 -13.76 -1.77
C ASP A 20 -6.57 -13.34 -3.24
N PHE A 21 -6.96 -12.11 -3.60
CA PHE A 21 -6.80 -11.53 -4.94
C PHE A 21 -7.38 -12.39 -6.07
N SER A 22 -8.40 -13.20 -5.77
CA SER A 22 -9.04 -14.13 -6.72
C SER A 22 -9.66 -13.46 -7.96
N ASP A 23 -9.93 -12.16 -7.87
CA ASP A 23 -10.50 -11.30 -8.90
C ASP A 23 -9.47 -10.53 -9.72
N ILE A 24 -8.22 -10.45 -9.27
CA ILE A 24 -7.15 -9.76 -10.00
C ILE A 24 -6.65 -10.67 -11.14
N THR A 25 -6.87 -10.25 -12.38
CA THR A 25 -6.55 -11.06 -13.57
C THR A 25 -5.10 -10.92 -14.04
N THR A 26 -4.43 -9.82 -13.71
CA THR A 26 -3.05 -9.53 -14.18
C THR A 26 -2.20 -8.92 -13.07
N GLY A 27 -0.94 -9.34 -12.97
CA GLY A 27 0.00 -8.86 -11.94
C GLY A 27 0.77 -7.58 -12.30
N SER A 28 0.64 -7.07 -13.53
CA SER A 28 1.35 -5.88 -14.00
C SER A 28 0.40 -4.82 -14.55
N PRO A 29 0.63 -3.53 -14.23
CA PRO A 29 -0.21 -2.47 -14.75
C PRO A 29 0.16 -2.11 -16.21
N PHE A 30 -0.81 -1.58 -16.94
CA PHE A 30 -0.62 -1.12 -18.31
C PHE A 30 0.20 0.18 -18.37
N LYS A 31 1.43 0.08 -18.91
CA LYS A 31 2.45 1.15 -18.86
C LYS A 31 2.00 2.53 -19.36
N PRO A 32 1.26 2.67 -20.49
CA PRO A 32 0.87 3.99 -21.00
C PRO A 32 -0.06 4.80 -20.08
N LEU A 33 -0.74 4.15 -19.13
CA LEU A 33 -1.64 4.82 -18.18
C LEU A 33 -0.97 5.16 -16.84
N LEU A 34 0.33 4.88 -16.69
CA LEU A 34 1.03 5.13 -15.44
C LEU A 34 1.61 6.54 -15.37
N ALA A 35 1.49 7.17 -14.20
CA ALA A 35 2.13 8.44 -13.89
C ALA A 35 2.96 8.38 -12.59
N PRO A 36 4.00 9.23 -12.44
CA PRO A 36 4.77 9.30 -11.20
C PRO A 36 3.92 9.90 -10.08
N LEU A 37 3.88 9.23 -8.92
CA LEU A 37 3.25 9.76 -7.71
C LEU A 37 4.32 10.11 -6.67
N THR A 38 4.52 11.41 -6.44
CA THR A 38 5.47 11.90 -5.43
C THR A 38 4.81 12.01 -4.07
N LYS A 39 5.46 11.48 -3.03
CA LYS A 39 4.92 11.48 -1.66
C LYS A 39 5.27 12.78 -0.96
N LYS A 40 4.25 13.44 -0.41
CA LYS A 40 4.39 14.69 0.37
C LYS A 40 4.74 14.45 1.85
N GLY A 41 4.57 13.23 2.36
CA GLY A 41 4.86 12.90 3.76
C GLY A 41 4.09 13.75 4.79
N GLY A 42 2.84 14.12 4.47
CA GLY A 42 2.00 14.96 5.34
C GLY A 42 2.37 16.44 5.38
N ARG A 43 3.29 16.89 4.52
CA ARG A 43 3.76 18.29 4.46
C ARG A 43 3.07 19.11 3.36
N ASN A 44 2.91 20.41 3.63
CA ASN A 44 2.45 21.39 2.64
C ASN A 44 3.62 22.05 1.87
N ASN A 45 3.31 23.02 1.02
CA ASN A 45 4.27 23.79 0.22
C ASN A 45 5.26 24.64 1.06
N ARG A 46 4.98 24.90 2.34
CA ARG A 46 5.88 25.57 3.29
C ARG A 46 6.76 24.58 4.07
N GLY A 47 6.69 23.29 3.73
CA GLY A 47 7.41 22.21 4.42
C GLY A 47 6.87 21.87 5.82
N LYS A 48 5.74 22.46 6.24
CA LYS A 48 5.15 22.23 7.55
C LYS A 48 4.28 20.97 7.52
N ILE A 49 4.34 20.17 8.58
CA ILE A 49 3.46 19.02 8.77
C ILE A 49 2.05 19.56 9.03
N THR A 50 1.14 19.34 8.09
CA THR A 50 -0.28 19.67 8.23
C THR A 50 -1.12 18.44 8.56
N VAL A 51 -0.62 17.24 8.22
CA VAL A 51 -1.25 15.96 8.55
C VAL A 51 -0.22 15.05 9.20
N ARG A 52 -0.49 14.62 10.44
CA ARG A 52 0.39 13.71 11.21
C ARG A 52 0.23 12.26 10.75
N HIS A 53 1.16 11.40 11.18
CA HIS A 53 1.18 9.95 10.93
C HIS A 53 1.20 9.56 9.42
N ARG A 54 1.80 10.40 8.56
CA ARG A 54 1.97 10.15 7.13
C ARG A 54 3.45 10.22 6.75
N GLY A 55 4.02 9.16 6.19
CA GLY A 55 5.42 9.09 5.74
C GLY A 55 5.95 7.65 5.75
N GLY A 56 7.03 7.37 5.02
CA GLY A 56 7.76 6.09 5.08
C GLY A 56 7.18 4.89 4.33
N GLY A 57 5.96 4.95 3.79
CA GLY A 57 5.37 3.80 3.06
C GLY A 57 6.06 3.50 1.71
N HIS A 58 5.86 2.30 1.17
CA HIS A 58 6.41 1.83 -0.12
C HIS A 58 6.04 2.74 -1.32
N LYS A 59 6.97 2.96 -2.27
CA LYS A 59 6.75 3.82 -3.45
C LYS A 59 5.59 3.29 -4.32
N GLN A 60 4.80 4.20 -4.88
CA GLN A 60 3.63 3.89 -5.71
C GLN A 60 3.70 4.69 -7.02
N ARG A 61 2.95 4.23 -8.03
CA ARG A 61 2.64 4.97 -9.25
C ARG A 61 1.16 5.36 -9.20
N TYR A 62 0.82 6.47 -9.84
CA TYR A 62 -0.57 6.84 -10.09
C TYR A 62 -1.05 6.10 -11.34
#